data_AF-K1SD66-F1
#
_entry.id   AF-K1SD66-F1
#
_cell.length_a   1.000
_cell.length_b   1.000
_cell.length_c   1.000
_cell.angle_alpha   90.00
_cell.angle_beta   90.00
_cell.angle_gamma   90.00
#
_symmetry.space_group_name_H-M   'P 1'
#
loop_
_entity.id
_entity.type
_entity.pdbx_description
1 polymer ?
#
loop_
_entity_poly.entity_id
_entity_poly.type
_entity_poly.pdbx_seq_one_letter_code
_entity_poly.pdbx_strand_id
1 'polypeptide(L)'
;MTVEIAKWIIKPVIESFNRQKQFVADASHELKTPIAVIMANAEALEKEPEEKKWLNNIKSEADRMNELVTSLLDLAKLEEGKDKEIQQEENLSKIVEMSVLTFESLMYENKIELEYDIQKDINIKCNSSQIKQLVAILIDNAIKHSETNGKISIA
;
A
#
# COMPACT_ATOMS: atom_id res chain seq x y z
N MET A 1 -6.16 30.49 -31.72
CA MET A 1 -4.94 30.50 -30.90
C MET A 1 -5.24 30.69 -29.41
N THR A 2 -6.02 31.69 -28.98
CA THR A 2 -6.35 31.94 -27.56
C THR A 2 -7.16 30.83 -26.87
N VAL A 3 -8.11 30.21 -27.57
CA VAL A 3 -8.97 29.15 -27.00
C VAL A 3 -8.21 27.83 -26.76
N GLU A 4 -7.22 27.49 -27.59
CA GLU A 4 -6.42 26.28 -27.41
C GLU A 4 -5.41 26.40 -26.25
N ILE A 5 -4.82 27.57 -26.07
CA ILE A 5 -3.93 27.85 -24.93
C ILE A 5 -4.71 27.78 -23.62
N ALA A 6 -5.93 28.33 -23.57
CA ALA A 6 -6.80 28.22 -22.40
C ALA A 6 -7.14 26.77 -22.05
N LYS A 7 -7.44 25.92 -23.05
CA LYS A 7 -7.64 24.48 -22.83
C LYS A 7 -6.38 23.81 -22.26
N TRP A 8 -5.20 24.17 -22.75
CA TRP A 8 -3.93 23.57 -22.31
C TRP A 8 -3.56 23.97 -20.88
N ILE A 9 -3.83 25.22 -20.48
CA ILE A 9 -3.60 25.72 -19.12
C ILE A 9 -4.56 25.08 -18.11
N ILE A 10 -5.81 24.87 -18.48
CA ILE A 10 -6.84 24.33 -17.58
C ILE A 10 -6.76 22.79 -17.50
N LYS A 11 -6.26 22.12 -18.55
CA LYS A 11 -6.12 20.65 -18.61
C LYS A 11 -5.49 20.02 -17.36
N PRO A 12 -4.33 20.47 -16.84
CA PRO A 12 -3.74 19.89 -15.64
C PRO A 12 -4.62 20.04 -14.39
N VAL A 13 -5.37 21.15 -14.27
CA VAL A 13 -6.29 21.39 -13.16
C VAL A 13 -7.49 20.44 -13.24
N ILE A 14 -8.07 20.26 -14.44
CA ILE A 14 -9.17 19.31 -14.65
C ILE A 14 -8.71 17.86 -14.41
N GLU A 15 -7.52 17.50 -14.86
CA GLU A 15 -6.95 16.16 -14.63
C GLU A 15 -6.68 15.88 -13.15
N SER A 16 -6.14 16.85 -12.41
CA SER A 16 -5.97 16.75 -10.95
C SER A 16 -7.32 16.60 -10.24
N PHE A 17 -8.30 17.44 -10.60
CA PHE A 17 -9.64 17.37 -10.02
C PHE A 17 -10.35 16.02 -10.30
N ASN A 18 -10.24 15.51 -11.53
CA ASN A 18 -10.80 14.21 -11.88
C ASN A 18 -10.12 13.05 -11.15
N ARG A 19 -8.79 13.10 -10.97
CA ARG A 19 -8.06 12.12 -10.15
C ARG A 19 -8.54 12.13 -8.70
N GLN A 20 -8.70 13.31 -8.11
CA GLN A 20 -9.19 13.43 -6.74
C GLN A 20 -10.62 12.88 -6.59
N LYS A 21 -11.49 13.15 -7.57
CA LYS A 21 -12.85 12.61 -7.58
C LYS A 21 -12.88 11.09 -7.72
N GLN A 22 -12.04 10.53 -8.58
CA GLN A 22 -11.91 9.09 -8.76
C GLN A 22 -11.38 8.43 -7.47
N PHE A 23 -10.34 9.01 -6.86
CA PHE A 23 -9.78 8.54 -5.61
C PHE A 23 -10.81 8.47 -4.47
N VAL A 24 -11.63 9.52 -4.30
CA VAL A 24 -12.71 9.51 -3.30
C VAL A 24 -13.75 8.43 -3.59
N ALA A 25 -14.10 8.22 -4.86
CA ALA A 25 -15.05 7.19 -5.26
C ALA A 25 -14.50 5.78 -4.96
N ASP A 26 -13.24 5.52 -5.32
CA ASP A 26 -12.57 4.23 -5.11
C ASP A 26 -12.45 3.94 -3.61
N ALA A 27 -11.99 4.92 -2.81
CA ALA A 27 -11.95 4.82 -1.36
C ALA A 27 -13.32 4.51 -0.74
N SER A 28 -14.39 5.17 -1.23
CA SER A 28 -15.75 4.92 -0.76
C SER A 28 -16.22 3.51 -1.07
N HIS A 29 -15.90 2.98 -2.24
CA HIS A 29 -16.21 1.61 -2.63
C HIS A 29 -15.45 0.59 -1.79
N GLU A 30 -14.15 0.81 -1.57
CA GLU A 30 -13.32 -0.09 -0.78
C GLU A 30 -13.69 -0.10 0.70
N LEU A 31 -14.17 1.01 1.26
CA LEU A 31 -14.67 1.08 2.65
C LEU A 31 -16.06 0.46 2.83
N LYS A 32 -16.91 0.48 1.81
CA LYS A 32 -18.29 -0.07 1.92
C LYS A 32 -18.31 -1.58 2.15
N THR A 33 -17.36 -2.29 1.57
CA THR A 33 -17.23 -3.75 1.65
C THR A 33 -16.94 -4.23 3.09
N PRO A 34 -15.87 -3.79 3.78
CA PRO A 34 -15.60 -4.19 5.15
C PRO A 34 -16.71 -3.76 6.12
N ILE A 35 -17.35 -2.60 5.90
CA ILE A 35 -18.53 -2.18 6.68
C ILE A 35 -19.68 -3.18 6.57
N ALA A 36 -20.01 -3.62 5.35
CA ALA A 36 -21.07 -4.60 5.13
C ALA A 36 -20.76 -5.95 5.82
N VAL A 37 -19.49 -6.37 5.78
CA VAL A 37 -19.04 -7.59 6.47
C VAL A 37 -19.14 -7.43 7.99
N ILE A 38 -18.70 -6.30 8.55
CA ILE A 38 -18.83 -6.00 9.99
C ILE A 38 -20.30 -6.06 10.43
N MET A 39 -21.21 -5.43 9.67
CA MET A 39 -22.64 -5.43 9.99
C MET A 39 -23.21 -6.85 9.98
N ALA A 40 -22.93 -7.64 8.94
CA ALA A 40 -23.41 -9.03 8.85
C ALA A 40 -22.87 -9.91 10.00
N ASN A 41 -21.60 -9.74 10.38
CA ASN A 41 -21.01 -10.48 11.50
C ASN A 41 -21.58 -10.02 12.85
N ALA A 42 -21.90 -8.73 13.01
CA ALA A 42 -22.56 -8.22 14.21
C ALA A 42 -23.97 -8.81 14.37
N GLU A 43 -24.77 -8.85 13.29
CA GLU A 43 -26.09 -9.49 13.28
C GLU A 43 -26.01 -11.00 13.58
N ALA A 44 -24.96 -11.67 13.12
CA ALA A 44 -24.72 -13.08 13.42
C ALA A 44 -24.34 -13.28 14.90
N LEU A 45 -23.49 -12.40 15.45
CA LEU A 45 -23.09 -12.42 16.86
C LEU A 45 -24.28 -12.18 17.81
N GLU A 46 -25.24 -11.33 17.43
CA GLU A 46 -26.48 -11.16 18.22
C GLU A 46 -27.29 -12.45 18.35
N LYS A 47 -27.27 -13.31 17.31
CA LYS A 47 -27.97 -14.60 17.29
C LYS A 47 -27.17 -15.69 18.00
N GLU A 48 -25.85 -15.66 17.87
CA GLU A 48 -24.92 -16.68 18.39
C GLU A 48 -23.78 -16.02 19.18
N PRO A 49 -24.03 -15.52 20.42
CA PRO A 49 -23.06 -14.72 21.16
C PRO A 49 -21.83 -15.49 21.64
N GLU A 50 -21.90 -16.82 21.72
CA GLU A 50 -20.76 -17.66 22.14
C GLU A 50 -19.75 -17.92 21.01
N GLU A 51 -20.12 -17.61 19.75
CA GLU A 51 -19.30 -17.85 18.57
C GLU A 51 -18.26 -16.75 18.36
N LYS A 52 -17.05 -16.98 18.88
CA LYS A 52 -15.90 -16.05 18.75
C LYS A 52 -15.52 -15.69 17.31
N LYS A 53 -15.86 -16.53 16.33
CA LYS A 53 -15.52 -16.30 14.92
C LYS A 53 -16.08 -14.98 14.40
N TRP A 54 -17.28 -14.60 14.84
CA TRP A 54 -17.94 -13.34 14.44
C TRP A 54 -17.19 -12.13 14.97
N LEU A 55 -16.79 -12.17 16.25
CA LEU A 55 -15.97 -11.12 16.87
C LEU A 55 -14.58 -11.00 16.20
N ASN A 56 -13.96 -12.12 15.86
CA ASN A 56 -12.67 -12.14 15.17
C ASN A 56 -12.78 -11.51 13.76
N ASN A 57 -13.83 -11.84 13.01
CA ASN A 57 -14.08 -11.27 11.69
C ASN A 57 -14.31 -9.75 11.78
N ILE A 58 -15.13 -9.29 12.73
CA ILE A 58 -15.35 -7.85 12.97
C ILE A 58 -14.02 -7.14 13.24
N LYS A 59 -13.18 -7.72 14.11
CA LYS A 59 -11.87 -7.15 14.42
C LYS A 59 -10.98 -7.09 13.17
N SER A 60 -10.90 -8.16 12.40
CA SER A 60 -10.10 -8.23 11.18
C SER A 60 -10.52 -7.18 10.15
N GLU A 61 -11.82 -6.98 9.94
CA GLU A 61 -12.31 -5.96 9.00
C GLU A 61 -12.11 -4.54 9.53
N ALA A 62 -12.18 -4.32 10.85
CA ALA A 62 -11.86 -3.04 11.45
C ALA A 62 -10.37 -2.68 11.28
N ASP A 63 -9.48 -3.65 11.49
CA ASP A 63 -8.04 -3.49 11.26
C ASP A 63 -7.77 -3.16 9.78
N ARG A 64 -8.42 -3.87 8.85
CA ARG A 64 -8.35 -3.57 7.41
C ARG A 64 -8.84 -2.15 7.06
N MET A 65 -9.95 -1.71 7.65
CA MET A 65 -10.43 -0.33 7.45
C MET A 65 -9.42 0.70 7.95
N ASN A 66 -8.75 0.43 9.06
CA ASN A 66 -7.73 1.31 9.61
C ASN A 66 -6.50 1.41 8.69
N GLU A 67 -6.06 0.31 8.08
CA GLU A 67 -5.01 0.31 7.05
C GLU A 67 -5.39 1.13 5.82
N LEU A 68 -6.65 1.00 5.35
CA LEU A 68 -7.15 1.80 4.22
C LEU A 68 -7.15 3.29 4.58
N VAL A 69 -7.71 3.68 5.72
CA VAL A 69 -7.74 5.09 6.15
C VAL A 69 -6.33 5.67 6.28
N THR A 70 -5.39 4.92 6.87
CA THR A 70 -4.00 5.35 6.99
C THR A 70 -3.37 5.58 5.62
N SER A 71 -3.58 4.65 4.69
CA SER A 71 -3.08 4.76 3.31
C SER A 71 -3.66 5.98 2.58
N LEU A 72 -4.95 6.28 2.78
CA LEU A 72 -5.60 7.46 2.19
C LEU A 72 -5.02 8.77 2.77
N LEU A 73 -4.77 8.82 4.07
CA LEU A 73 -4.16 9.98 4.73
C LEU A 73 -2.73 10.21 4.27
N ASP A 74 -1.94 9.14 4.08
CA ASP A 74 -0.58 9.26 3.59
C ASP A 74 -0.53 9.74 2.14
N LEU A 75 -1.47 9.29 1.29
CA LEU A 75 -1.60 9.80 -0.07
C LEU A 75 -1.97 11.29 -0.09
N ALA A 76 -2.88 11.73 0.79
CA ALA A 76 -3.22 13.14 0.90
C ALA A 76 -2.02 14.02 1.31
N LYS A 77 -1.19 13.54 2.25
CA LYS A 77 0.06 14.25 2.64
C LYS A 77 1.06 14.37 1.50
N LEU A 78 1.16 13.35 0.64
CA LEU A 78 2.05 13.37 -0.53
C LEU A 78 1.63 14.41 -1.58
N GLU A 79 0.33 14.71 -1.71
CA GLU A 79 -0.14 15.79 -2.59
C GLU A 79 0.14 17.19 -2.03
N GLU A 80 0.15 17.33 -0.70
CA GLU A 80 0.38 18.60 0.01
C GLU A 80 1.87 18.95 0.13
N GLY A 81 2.74 17.94 0.29
CA GLY A 81 4.15 18.10 0.60
C GLY A 81 5.10 17.86 -0.59
N LYS A 82 5.37 18.90 -1.38
CA LYS A 82 6.69 19.04 -2.06
C LYS A 82 7.73 19.64 -1.12
N ASP A 83 7.65 19.34 0.18
CA ASP A 83 8.67 19.78 1.10
C ASP A 83 10.00 19.14 0.71
N LYS A 84 11.06 19.94 0.80
CA LYS A 84 12.42 19.58 0.37
C LYS A 84 12.89 18.34 1.13
N GLU A 85 12.61 17.20 0.54
CA GLU A 85 13.04 15.89 1.02
C GLU A 85 14.57 15.91 1.08
N ILE A 86 15.13 15.65 2.27
CA ILE A 86 16.57 15.61 2.45
C ILE A 86 17.06 14.31 1.81
N GLN A 87 17.40 14.40 0.53
CA GLN A 87 18.00 13.29 -0.21
C GLN A 87 19.50 13.26 0.06
N GLN A 88 20.00 12.10 0.45
CA GLN A 88 21.41 11.84 0.68
C GLN A 88 21.87 10.73 -0.26
N GLU A 89 23.17 10.67 -0.52
CA GLU A 89 23.76 9.56 -1.26
C GLU A 89 23.70 8.30 -0.38
N GLU A 90 22.94 7.31 -0.81
CA GLU A 90 22.62 6.11 -0.04
C GLU A 90 22.86 4.87 -0.90
N ASN A 91 23.27 3.76 -0.26
CA ASN A 91 23.47 2.48 -0.95
C ASN A 91 22.14 1.74 -1.04
N LEU A 92 21.51 1.81 -2.22
CA LEU A 92 20.23 1.17 -2.51
C LEU A 92 20.31 -0.35 -2.34
N SER A 93 21.39 -0.98 -2.81
CA SER A 93 21.58 -2.43 -2.71
C SER A 93 21.44 -2.90 -1.26
N LYS A 94 22.10 -2.22 -0.31
CA LYS A 94 22.00 -2.53 1.12
C LYS A 94 20.60 -2.29 1.67
N ILE A 95 19.92 -1.23 1.24
CA ILE A 95 18.55 -0.93 1.70
C ILE A 95 17.60 -2.05 1.28
N VAL A 96 17.67 -2.50 0.03
CA VAL A 96 16.85 -3.58 -0.49
C VAL A 96 17.20 -4.90 0.21
N GLU A 97 18.48 -5.27 0.29
CA GLU A 97 18.94 -6.49 0.98
C GLU A 97 18.41 -6.59 2.42
N MET A 98 18.57 -5.52 3.22
CA MET A 98 18.06 -5.51 4.60
C MET A 98 16.54 -5.64 4.68
N SER A 99 15.83 -5.05 3.72
CA SER A 99 14.37 -5.13 3.67
C SER A 99 13.94 -6.55 3.34
N VAL A 100 14.57 -7.21 2.36
CA VAL A 100 14.32 -8.60 1.98
C VAL A 100 14.51 -9.55 3.16
N LEU A 101 15.61 -9.40 3.91
CA LEU A 101 15.89 -10.21 5.11
C LEU A 101 14.79 -10.10 6.17
N THR A 102 14.10 -8.96 6.26
CA THR A 102 13.01 -8.75 7.23
C THR A 102 11.77 -9.59 6.89
N PHE A 103 11.57 -9.90 5.60
CA PHE A 103 10.41 -10.64 5.10
C PHE A 103 10.70 -12.13 4.81
N GLU A 104 11.96 -12.56 4.90
CA GLU A 104 12.38 -13.93 4.58
C GLU A 104 11.61 -14.98 5.41
N SER A 105 11.47 -14.76 6.72
CA SER A 105 10.69 -15.64 7.60
C SER A 105 9.22 -15.72 7.18
N LEU A 106 8.63 -14.59 6.79
CA LEU A 106 7.22 -14.54 6.38
C LEU A 106 7.01 -15.26 5.04
N MET A 107 7.92 -15.08 4.07
CA MET A 107 7.88 -15.80 2.79
C MET A 107 8.02 -17.31 3.01
N TYR A 108 8.92 -17.72 3.90
CA TYR A 108 9.09 -19.13 4.28
C TYR A 108 7.81 -19.72 4.88
N GLU A 109 7.16 -19.03 5.82
CA GLU A 109 5.89 -19.46 6.41
C GLU A 109 4.77 -19.59 5.37
N ASN A 110 4.72 -18.68 4.40
CA ASN A 110 3.76 -18.69 3.29
C ASN A 110 4.14 -19.67 2.15
N LYS A 111 5.24 -20.42 2.29
CA LYS A 111 5.79 -21.34 1.28
C LYS A 111 6.06 -20.65 -0.06
N ILE A 112 6.54 -19.41 -0.03
CA ILE A 112 6.90 -18.65 -1.23
C ILE A 112 8.40 -18.83 -1.47
N GLU A 113 8.77 -19.18 -2.71
CA GLU A 113 10.19 -19.23 -3.12
C GLU A 113 10.70 -17.80 -3.32
N LEU A 114 11.73 -17.43 -2.55
CA LEU A 114 12.43 -16.15 -2.69
C LEU A 114 13.71 -16.35 -3.51
N GLU A 115 13.82 -15.64 -4.62
CA GLU A 115 15.06 -15.51 -5.39
C GLU A 115 15.47 -14.04 -5.42
N TYR A 116 16.74 -13.74 -5.18
CA TYR A 116 17.23 -12.38 -5.36
C TYR A 116 18.64 -12.35 -5.94
N ASP A 117 18.83 -11.48 -6.93
CA ASP A 117 20.10 -11.19 -7.59
C ASP A 117 20.32 -9.67 -7.60
N ILE A 118 20.61 -9.12 -6.42
CA ILE A 118 20.76 -7.67 -6.24
C ILE A 118 22.18 -7.27 -6.64
N GLN A 119 22.28 -6.42 -7.66
CA GLN A 119 23.56 -5.82 -8.02
C GLN A 119 24.12 -4.99 -6.84
N LYS A 120 25.40 -5.22 -6.53
CA LYS A 120 26.09 -4.57 -5.40
C LYS A 120 26.44 -3.10 -5.69
N ASP A 121 26.49 -2.32 -4.61
CA ASP A 121 26.99 -0.95 -4.55
C ASP A 121 26.31 0.04 -5.51
N ILE A 122 25.01 -0.14 -5.73
CA ILE A 122 24.18 0.87 -6.39
C ILE A 122 23.95 2.01 -5.40
N ASN A 123 24.53 3.18 -5.67
CA ASN A 123 24.33 4.38 -4.88
C ASN A 123 23.37 5.34 -5.62
N ILE A 124 22.39 5.87 -4.88
CA ILE A 124 21.43 6.84 -5.38
C ILE A 124 21.24 7.97 -4.38
N LYS A 125 20.83 9.15 -4.87
CA LYS A 125 20.31 10.21 -4.00
C LYS A 125 18.87 9.93 -3.65
N CYS A 126 18.61 9.57 -2.40
CA CYS A 126 17.27 9.26 -1.94
C CYS A 126 17.10 9.53 -0.44
N ASN A 127 15.88 9.38 0.04
CA ASN A 127 15.59 9.29 1.46
C ASN A 127 15.50 7.80 1.85
N SER A 128 16.44 7.34 2.67
CA SER A 128 16.55 5.94 3.08
C SER A 128 15.26 5.39 3.72
N SER A 129 14.54 6.18 4.52
CA SER A 129 13.31 5.69 5.18
C SER A 129 12.18 5.45 4.21
N GLN A 130 12.03 6.31 3.20
CA GLN A 130 10.99 6.17 2.18
C GLN A 130 11.28 5.05 1.21
N ILE A 131 12.54 4.84 0.83
CA ILE A 131 12.92 3.68 0.03
C ILE A 131 12.66 2.39 0.80
N LYS A 132 13.02 2.32 2.09
CA LYS A 132 12.67 1.16 2.94
C LYS A 132 11.17 0.91 2.99
N GLN A 133 10.37 1.96 3.18
CA GLN A 133 8.92 1.86 3.19
C GLN A 133 8.37 1.37 1.85
N LEU A 134 8.86 1.92 0.73
CA LEU A 134 8.47 1.50 -0.61
C LEU A 134 8.79 0.02 -0.84
N VAL A 135 10.01 -0.41 -0.52
CA VAL A 135 10.41 -1.82 -0.66
C VAL A 135 9.53 -2.72 0.20
N ALA A 136 9.24 -2.33 1.44
CA ALA A 136 8.35 -3.09 2.32
C ALA A 136 6.92 -3.22 1.75
N ILE A 137 6.35 -2.13 1.20
CA ILE A 137 5.03 -2.16 0.56
C ILE A 137 5.03 -3.10 -0.65
N LEU A 138 6.07 -3.03 -1.49
CA LEU A 138 6.17 -3.88 -2.68
C LEU A 138 6.31 -5.36 -2.31
N ILE A 139 7.13 -5.68 -1.32
CA ILE A 139 7.32 -7.05 -0.84
C ILE A 139 6.03 -7.58 -0.18
N ASP A 140 5.38 -6.79 0.68
CA ASP A 140 4.11 -7.17 1.32
C ASP A 140 3.02 -7.45 0.28
N ASN A 141 2.89 -6.58 -0.73
CA ASN A 141 1.97 -6.81 -1.85
C ASN A 141 2.33 -8.07 -2.64
N ALA A 142 3.62 -8.31 -2.90
CA ALA A 142 4.05 -9.51 -3.59
C ALA A 142 3.70 -10.78 -2.82
N ILE A 143 3.86 -10.77 -1.49
CA ILE A 143 3.46 -11.90 -0.62
C ILE A 143 1.94 -12.09 -0.63
N LYS A 144 1.16 -11.02 -0.42
CA LYS A 144 -0.30 -11.06 -0.36
C LYS A 144 -0.96 -11.53 -1.66
N HIS A 145 -0.33 -11.25 -2.79
CA HIS A 145 -0.85 -11.60 -4.12
C HIS A 145 -0.16 -12.79 -4.78
N SER A 146 0.79 -13.44 -4.11
CA SER A 146 1.42 -14.67 -4.61
C SER A 146 0.51 -15.87 -4.39
N GLU A 147 0.50 -16.80 -5.34
CA GLU A 147 -0.16 -18.09 -5.16
C GLU A 147 0.60 -18.94 -4.13
N THR A 148 -0.07 -19.95 -3.54
CA THR A 148 0.62 -20.91 -2.66
C THR A 148 1.69 -21.67 -3.45
N ASN A 149 2.94 -21.69 -2.97
CA ASN A 149 4.13 -22.16 -3.71
C ASN A 149 4.54 -21.27 -4.90
N GLY A 150 4.10 -20.01 -4.92
CA GLY A 150 4.55 -19.02 -5.89
C GLY A 150 6.01 -18.60 -5.66
N LYS A 151 6.54 -17.81 -6.59
CA LYS A 151 7.92 -17.34 -6.59
C LYS A 151 7.98 -15.82 -6.66
N ILE A 152 8.78 -15.21 -5.79
CA ILE A 152 9.09 -13.78 -5.80
C ILE A 152 10.57 -13.62 -6.16
N SER A 153 10.84 -12.85 -7.21
CA SER A 153 12.20 -12.54 -7.67
C SER A 153 12.53 -11.05 -7.49
N ILE A 154 13.71 -10.75 -6.95
CA ILE A 154 14.20 -9.38 -6.74
C ILE A 154 15.55 -9.21 -7.46
N ALA A 155 15.68 -8.22 -8.33
CA ALA A 155 16.89 -7.96 -9.11
C ALA A 155 17.16 -6.46 -9.24
#